data_AF-A0A259BJT5-F1
#
_entry.id   AF-A0A259BJT5-F1
#
_cell.length_a   1.000
_cell.length_b   1.000
_cell.length_c   1.000
_cell.angle_alpha   90.00
_cell.angle_beta   90.00
_cell.angle_gamma   90.00
#
_symmetry.space_group_name_H-M   'P 1'
#
loop_
_entity.id
_entity.type
_entity.pdbx_description
1 polymer ?
#
loop_
_entity_poly.entity_id
_entity_poly.type
_entity_poly.pdbx_seq_one_letter_code
_entity_poly.pdbx_strand_id
1 'polypeptide(L)' 'MRACFDEVTARPGGTGALSQREVVAIIGALRASEMRLSGCGRRLVAFYDAQADALAGRDAR' A
#
# COMPACT_ATOMS: atom_id res chain seq x y z
N MET A 1 -9.39 0.21 8.28
CA MET A 1 -8.00 0.06 7.81
C MET A 1 -7.32 -1.14 8.46
N ARG A 2 -7.17 -1.19 9.80
CA ARG A 2 -6.58 -2.35 10.52
C ARG A 2 -7.13 -3.72 10.06
N ALA A 3 -8.45 -3.88 10.08
CA ALA A 3 -9.09 -5.12 9.62
C ALA A 3 -8.79 -5.46 8.15
N CYS A 4 -8.74 -4.45 7.26
CA CYS A 4 -8.40 -4.71 5.86
C CYS A 4 -6.93 -5.15 5.71
N PHE A 5 -5.99 -4.63 6.51
CA PHE A 5 -4.64 -5.18 6.52
C PHE A 5 -4.68 -6.64 6.96
N ASP A 6 -5.29 -6.95 8.11
CA ASP A 6 -5.35 -8.31 8.64
C ASP A 6 -6.01 -9.32 7.67
N GLU A 7 -6.97 -8.89 6.84
CA GLU A 7 -7.66 -9.72 5.82
C GLU A 7 -6.90 -9.86 4.49
N VAL A 8 -6.24 -8.79 4.04
CA VAL A 8 -5.80 -8.63 2.64
C VAL A 8 -4.28 -8.73 2.53
N THR A 9 -3.53 -8.24 3.52
CA THR A 9 -2.07 -8.18 3.45
C THR A 9 -1.48 -8.34 4.84
N ALA A 10 -0.54 -9.26 5.08
CA ALA A 10 0.29 -9.15 6.27
C ALA A 10 0.88 -7.73 6.31
N ARG A 11 0.53 -6.94 7.33
CA ARG A 11 1.04 -5.57 7.48
C ARG A 11 2.56 -5.65 7.32
N PRO A 12 3.17 -4.94 6.36
CA PRO A 12 4.58 -5.14 6.06
C PRO A 12 5.37 -4.96 7.35
N GLY A 13 6.01 -6.05 7.77
CA GLY A 13 6.66 -6.18 9.06
C GLY A 13 7.96 -5.40 9.05
N GLY A 14 8.00 -4.28 9.76
CA GLY A 14 9.18 -3.46 9.94
C GLY A 14 8.82 -2.24 10.76
N THR A 15 9.58 -1.97 11.82
CA THR A 15 9.44 -0.75 12.64
C THR A 15 9.96 0.51 11.94
N GLY A 16 10.31 0.43 10.64
CA GLY A 16 10.80 1.52 9.81
C GLY A 16 9.76 2.05 8.84
N ALA A 17 10.01 3.26 8.30
CA ALA A 17 9.23 3.79 7.19
C ALA A 17 9.43 2.91 5.94
N LEU A 18 8.34 2.59 5.24
CA LEU A 18 8.42 1.87 3.97
C LEU A 18 9.16 2.72 2.93
N SER A 19 10.07 2.10 2.19
CA SER A 19 10.69 2.73 1.03
C SER A 19 9.70 2.84 -0.13
N GLN A 20 9.96 3.76 -1.05
CA GLN A 20 9.12 3.96 -2.24
C GLN A 20 8.96 2.67 -3.06
N ARG A 21 10.03 1.89 -3.19
CA ARG A 21 10.02 0.59 -3.90
C ARG A 21 9.10 -0.42 -3.24
N GLU A 22 9.10 -0.48 -1.90
CA GLU A 22 8.21 -1.37 -1.16
C GLU A 22 6.74 -0.96 -1.31
N VAL A 23 6.44 0.34 -1.26
CA VAL A 23 5.09 0.85 -1.47
C VAL A 23 4.55 0.50 -2.86
N VAL A 24 5.35 0.70 -3.92
CA VAL A 24 4.96 0.37 -5.29
C VAL A 24 4.75 -1.14 -5.47
N ALA A 25 5.60 -1.98 -4.88
CA ALA A 25 5.43 -3.43 -4.91
C ALA A 25 4.11 -3.88 -4.26
N ILE A 26 3.74 -3.27 -3.12
CA ILE A 26 2.48 -3.57 -2.43
C ILE A 26 1.27 -3.13 -3.27
N ILE A 27 1.33 -1.95 -3.91
CA ILE A 27 0.28 -1.49 -4.83
C ILE A 27 0.10 -2.49 -5.98
N GLY A 28 1.21 -2.95 -6.58
CA GLY A 28 1.19 -3.95 -7.65
C GLY A 28 0.52 -5.25 -7.22
N ALA A 29 0.90 -5.79 -6.05
CA ALA A 29 0.30 -7.01 -5.50
C ALA A 29 -1.20 -6.86 -5.20
N LEU A 30 -1.61 -5.72 -4.63
CA LEU A 30 -3.02 -5.42 -4.35
C LEU A 30 -3.85 -5.27 -5.63
N ARG A 31 -3.29 -4.66 -6.67
CA ARG A 31 -3.97 -4.48 -7.97
C ARG A 31 -4.11 -5.79 -8.74
N ALA A 32 -3.12 -6.68 -8.63
CA ALA A 32 -3.12 -8.01 -9.26
C ALA A 32 -4.06 -8.99 -8.55
N SER A 33 -4.33 -8.78 -7.26
CA SER A 33 -5.27 -9.59 -6.49
C SER A 33 -6.74 -9.28 -6.83
N GLU A 34 -7.61 -10.30 -6.74
CA GLU A 34 -9.07 -10.11 -6.75
C GLU A 34 -9.57 -9.18 -5.65
N MET A 35 -8.73 -8.88 -4.65
CA MET A 35 -9.01 -7.91 -3.60
C MET A 35 -9.25 -6.49 -4.15
N ARG A 36 -8.77 -6.14 -5.35
CA ARG A 36 -9.15 -4.89 -6.04
C ARG A 36 -10.67 -4.78 -6.27
N LEU A 37 -11.35 -5.91 -6.38
CA LEU A 37 -12.81 -5.98 -6.54
C LEU A 37 -13.54 -5.78 -5.21
N SER A 38 -12.87 -6.04 -4.08
CA SER A 38 -13.41 -5.82 -2.73
C SER A 38 -13.30 -4.35 -2.29
N GLY A 39 -14.24 -3.90 -1.46
CA GLY A 39 -14.19 -2.55 -0.88
C GLY A 39 -12.98 -2.31 0.03
N CYS A 40 -12.39 -3.36 0.62
CA CYS A 40 -11.17 -3.25 1.42
C CYS A 40 -9.93 -3.07 0.55
N GLY A 41 -9.77 -3.85 -0.54
CA GLY A 41 -8.60 -3.70 -1.41
C GLY A 41 -8.55 -2.35 -2.11
N ARG A 42 -9.70 -1.79 -2.55
CA ARG A 42 -9.75 -0.42 -3.08
C ARG A 42 -9.24 0.63 -2.08
N ARG A 43 -9.63 0.51 -0.80
CA ARG A 43 -9.18 1.42 0.27
C ARG A 43 -7.69 1.28 0.56
N LEU A 44 -7.14 0.06 0.48
CA LEU A 44 -5.71 -0.20 0.66
C LEU A 44 -4.88 0.34 -0.51
N VAL A 45 -5.33 0.14 -1.75
CA VAL A 45 -4.65 0.70 -2.94
C VAL A 45 -4.58 2.22 -2.84
N ALA A 46 -5.70 2.89 -2.52
CA ALA A 46 -5.72 4.34 -2.37
C ALA A 46 -4.78 4.84 -1.23
N PHE A 47 -4.70 4.08 -0.13
CA PHE A 47 -3.78 4.40 0.97
C PHE A 47 -2.31 4.32 0.54
N TYR A 48 -1.93 3.28 -0.19
CA TYR A 48 -0.54 3.14 -0.65
C TYR A 48 -0.22 4.08 -1.81
N ASP A 49 -1.16 4.37 -2.72
CA ASP A 49 -0.98 5.39 -3.77
C ASP A 49 -0.66 6.75 -3.14
N ALA A 50 -1.40 7.16 -2.10
CA ALA A 50 -1.11 8.43 -1.39
C ALA A 50 0.27 8.44 -0.68
N GLN A 51 0.73 7.29 -0.18
CA GLN A 51 2.09 7.18 0.38
C GLN A 51 3.16 7.25 -0.71
N ALA A 52 2.92 6.66 -1.89
CA ALA A 52 3.83 6.73 -3.01
C ALA A 52 4.00 8.17 -3.49
N ASP A 53 2.91 8.93 -3.58
CA ASP A 53 2.92 10.35 -3.95
C ASP A 53 3.68 11.20 -2.92
N ALA A 54 3.46 10.95 -1.62
CA ALA A 54 4.17 11.63 -0.55
C ALA A 54 5.67 11.33 -0.54
N LEU A 55 6.08 10.11 -0.90
CA LEU A 55 7.50 9.73 -1.03
C LEU A 55 8.12 10.35 -2.29
N ALA A 56 7.41 10.34 -3.42
CA ALA A 56 7.88 10.97 -4.66
C ALA A 56 8.11 12.49 -4.49
N GLY A 57 7.25 13.16 -3.72
CA GLY A 57 7.43 14.57 -3.39
C GLY A 57 8.57 14.87 -2.41
N ARG A 58 9.01 13.87 -1.61
CA ARG A 58 10.15 14.00 -0.69
C ARG A 58 11.49 13.77 -1.37
N ASP A 59 11.55 12.92 -2.39
CA ASP A 59 12.77 12.69 -3.19
C ASP A 59 13.04 13.83 -4.20
N ALA A 60 12.07 14.72 -4.44
CA ALA A 60 12.19 15.86 -5.35
C ALA A 60 12.71 17.16 -4.70
N ARG A 61 13.08 17.15 -3.41
CA ARG A 61 13.48 18.33 -2.63
C ARG A 61 14.93 18.30 -2.19
#